data_AF-A0A5P9EY05-F1
#
_entry.id   AF-A0A5P9EY05-F1
#
_cell.length_a   1.000
_cell.length_b   1.000
_cell.length_c   1.000
_cell.angle_alpha   90.00
_cell.angle_beta   90.00
_cell.angle_gamma   90.00
#
_symmetry.space_group_name_H-M   'P 1'
#
loop_
_entity.id
_entity.type
_entity.pdbx_description
1 polymer ?
#
loop_
_entity_poly.entity_id
_entity_poly.type
_entity_poly.pdbx_seq_one_letter_code
_entity_poly.pdbx_strand_id
1 'polypeptide(L)'
;MDINEIRRTNIRRIAADYKNRAEFARKVDRSEQQLYSLISKGATKTIGNRIARDLEEKLGLKEGELDRLESSNDSTSKIASDIDLELLRKCIDAIEVEIEKQGLQGIPSSKKAQAIALAYGATRAGSNDDVVPVGFIINALF
;
A
#
# COMPACT_ATOMS: atom_id res chain seq x y z
N MET A 1 21.93 -4.89 -0.70
CA MET A 1 21.17 -5.17 0.52
C MET A 1 21.66 -6.51 1.05
N ASP A 2 22.14 -6.57 2.30
CA ASP A 2 22.64 -7.82 2.91
C ASP A 2 21.46 -8.73 3.31
N ILE A 3 21.63 -10.05 3.32
CA ILE A 3 20.58 -11.00 3.69
C ILE A 3 20.07 -10.77 5.12
N ASN A 4 20.95 -10.31 6.02
CA ASN A 4 20.55 -9.90 7.37
C ASN A 4 19.62 -8.69 7.36
N GLU A 5 19.85 -7.75 6.43
CA GLU A 5 19.04 -6.55 6.28
C GLU A 5 17.66 -6.89 5.70
N ILE A 6 17.60 -7.84 4.76
CA ILE A 6 16.34 -8.39 4.20
C ILE A 6 15.52 -9.03 5.32
N ARG A 7 16.11 -9.97 6.06
CA ARG A 7 15.46 -10.64 7.19
C ARG A 7 14.94 -9.65 8.22
N ARG A 8 15.75 -8.66 8.57
CA ARG A 8 15.39 -7.64 9.56
C ARG A 8 14.23 -6.77 9.07
N THR A 9 14.23 -6.41 7.79
CA THR A 9 13.14 -5.64 7.18
C THR A 9 11.85 -6.46 7.17
N ASN A 10 11.91 -7.72 6.77
CA ASN A 10 10.76 -8.62 6.75
C ASN A 10 10.18 -8.85 8.15
N ILE A 11 11.03 -9.11 9.15
CA ILE A 11 10.58 -9.28 10.55
C ILE A 11 9.94 -7.99 11.08
N ARG A 12 10.51 -6.81 10.80
CA ARG A 12 9.89 -5.54 11.23
C ARG A 12 8.52 -5.33 10.62
N ARG A 13 8.35 -5.70 9.34
CA ARG A 13 7.06 -5.63 8.65
C ARG A 13 6.05 -6.53 9.34
N ILE A 14 6.40 -7.80 9.54
CA ILE A 14 5.52 -8.75 10.25
C ILE A 14 5.19 -8.25 11.66
N ALA A 15 6.16 -7.69 12.37
CA ALA A 15 5.94 -7.13 13.70
C ALA A 15 4.99 -5.92 13.72
N ALA A 16 4.86 -5.19 12.61
CA ALA A 16 3.95 -4.05 12.49
C ALA A 16 2.47 -4.48 12.42
N ASP A 17 2.20 -5.72 12.03
CA ASP A 17 0.84 -6.29 11.99
C ASP A 17 0.33 -6.68 13.40
N TYR A 18 1.20 -6.68 14.41
CA TYR A 18 0.84 -6.99 15.80
C TYR A 18 0.49 -5.71 16.57
N LYS A 19 -0.45 -5.82 17.53
CA LYS A 19 -0.96 -4.66 18.28
C LYS A 19 0.11 -4.02 19.15
N ASN A 20 1.02 -4.82 19.70
CA ASN A 20 2.13 -4.34 20.49
C ASN A 20 3.32 -5.31 20.43
N ARG A 21 4.50 -4.81 20.85
CA ARG A 21 5.75 -5.56 20.81
C ARG A 21 5.76 -6.76 21.75
N ALA A 22 5.04 -6.66 22.87
CA ALA A 22 4.93 -7.74 23.85
C ALA A 22 4.17 -8.95 23.26
N GLU A 23 3.12 -8.69 22.48
CA GLU A 23 2.37 -9.72 21.76
C GLU A 23 3.23 -10.42 20.71
N PHE A 24 3.98 -9.63 19.94
CA PHE A 24 4.91 -10.20 18.97
C PHE A 24 6.00 -11.04 19.64
N ALA A 25 6.60 -10.54 20.73
CA ALA A 25 7.59 -11.27 21.53
C ALA A 25 7.05 -12.60 22.08
N ARG A 26 5.81 -12.61 22.57
CA ARG A 26 5.11 -13.84 23.00
C ARG A 26 4.91 -14.82 21.85
N LYS A 27 4.54 -14.32 20.67
CA LYS A 27 4.31 -15.17 19.49
C LYS A 27 5.59 -15.88 19.05
N VAL A 28 6.72 -15.17 19.06
CA VAL A 28 8.02 -15.72 18.67
C VAL A 28 8.76 -16.40 19.82
N ASP A 29 8.14 -16.51 20.99
CA ASP A 29 8.70 -17.18 22.17
C ASP A 29 10.08 -16.62 22.59
N ARG A 30 10.22 -15.28 22.53
CA ARG A 30 11.46 -14.57 22.88
C ARG A 30 11.17 -13.38 23.79
N SER A 31 12.18 -12.95 24.54
CA SER A 31 12.04 -11.73 25.34
C SER A 31 12.03 -10.48 24.45
N GLU A 32 11.33 -9.44 24.89
CA GLU A 32 11.28 -8.16 24.16
C GLU A 32 12.68 -7.56 23.94
N GLN A 33 13.60 -7.73 24.92
CA GLN A 33 14.98 -7.28 24.79
C GLN A 33 15.75 -8.03 23.69
N GLN A 34 15.58 -9.35 23.61
CA GLN A 34 16.20 -10.16 22.55
C GLN A 34 15.66 -9.75 21.19
N LEU A 35 14.35 -9.53 21.10
CA LEU A 35 13.70 -9.10 19.87
C LEU A 35 14.19 -7.72 19.44
N TYR A 36 14.27 -6.76 20.36
CA TYR A 36 14.76 -5.41 20.09
C TYR A 36 16.23 -5.40 19.64
N SER A 37 17.07 -6.27 20.23
CA SER A 37 18.47 -6.44 19.81
C SER A 37 18.60 -6.98 18.38
N LEU A 38 17.56 -7.65 17.84
CA LEU A 38 17.50 -8.18 16.48
C LEU A 38 16.83 -7.22 15.48
N ILE A 39 15.76 -6.52 15.89
CA ILE A 39 14.91 -5.72 15.00
C ILE A 39 15.10 -4.21 15.09
N SER A 40 15.75 -3.66 16.12
CA SER A 40 15.90 -2.19 16.24
C SER A 40 16.76 -1.57 15.11
N LYS A 41 16.63 -0.26 14.87
CA LYS A 41 17.36 0.45 13.79
C LYS A 41 18.89 0.37 13.97
N GLY A 42 19.36 0.20 15.21
CA GLY A 42 20.76 -0.04 15.57
C GLY A 42 21.02 -1.47 16.08
N ALA A 43 20.23 -2.45 15.65
CA ALA A 43 20.37 -3.83 16.10
C ALA A 43 21.78 -4.37 15.85
N THR A 44 22.45 -4.73 16.94
CA THR A 44 23.84 -5.22 16.96
C THR A 44 23.94 -6.69 16.58
N LYS A 45 22.85 -7.45 16.68
CA LYS A 45 22.82 -8.87 16.37
C LYS A 45 22.35 -9.13 14.95
N THR A 46 23.06 -10.03 14.26
CA THR A 46 22.69 -10.55 12.94
C THR A 46 21.61 -11.61 13.07
N ILE A 47 20.78 -11.72 12.03
CA ILE A 47 19.71 -12.72 11.96
C ILE A 47 20.24 -13.86 11.08
N GLY A 48 21.04 -14.72 11.69
CA GLY A 48 21.58 -15.91 11.03
C GLY A 48 20.50 -16.93 10.68
N ASN A 49 20.84 -17.92 9.85
CA ASN A 49 19.88 -18.93 9.34
C ASN A 49 19.09 -19.59 10.47
N ARG A 50 19.76 -20.00 11.55
CA ARG A 50 19.10 -20.67 12.68
C ARG A 50 18.02 -19.80 13.34
N ILE A 51 18.28 -18.50 13.49
CA ILE A 51 17.30 -17.58 14.08
C ILE A 51 16.18 -17.30 13.08
N ALA A 52 16.50 -17.14 11.79
CA ALA A 52 15.50 -16.92 10.75
C ALA A 52 14.51 -18.08 10.67
N ARG A 53 15.00 -19.32 10.64
CA ARG A 53 14.16 -20.54 10.57
C ARG A 53 13.29 -20.72 11.81
N ASP A 54 13.86 -20.50 12.99
CA ASP A 54 13.12 -20.53 14.27
C ASP A 54 12.00 -19.49 14.30
N LEU A 55 12.26 -18.27 13.81
CA LEU A 55 11.23 -17.24 13.70
C LEU A 55 10.16 -17.59 12.67
N GLU A 56 10.53 -18.12 11.51
CA GLU A 56 9.58 -18.59 10.49
C GLU A 56 8.63 -19.65 11.05
N GLU A 57 9.16 -20.64 11.76
CA GLU A 57 8.39 -21.71 12.39
C GLU A 57 7.39 -21.16 13.42
N LYS A 58 7.84 -20.30 14.34
CA LYS A 58 6.99 -19.71 15.38
C LYS A 58 5.91 -18.78 14.81
N LEU A 59 6.19 -18.15 13.67
CA LEU A 59 5.25 -17.28 12.95
C LEU A 59 4.33 -18.05 12.01
N GLY A 60 4.56 -19.35 11.80
CA GLY A 60 3.79 -20.16 10.85
C GLY A 60 4.07 -19.79 9.39
N LEU A 61 5.24 -19.23 9.12
CA LEU A 61 5.68 -18.86 7.77
C LEU A 61 6.31 -20.06 7.07
N LYS A 62 6.38 -19.98 5.74
CA LYS A 62 7.15 -20.95 4.96
C LYS A 62 8.64 -20.74 5.21
N GLU A 63 9.38 -21.84 5.13
CA GLU A 63 10.84 -21.78 5.17
C GLU A 63 11.36 -20.88 4.03
N GLY A 64 12.20 -19.90 4.37
CA GLY A 64 12.78 -18.96 3.40
C GLY A 64 11.98 -17.67 3.22
N GLU A 65 10.83 -17.51 3.88
CA GLU A 65 10.01 -16.31 3.76
C GLU A 65 10.74 -15.05 4.25
N LEU A 66 11.57 -15.16 5.29
CA LEU A 66 12.37 -14.04 5.78
C LEU A 66 13.56 -13.72 4.87
N ASP A 67 13.98 -14.67 4.03
CA ASP A 67 15.07 -14.50 3.05
C ASP A 67 14.59 -13.84 1.76
N ARG A 68 13.27 -13.78 1.57
CA ARG A 68 12.67 -13.27 0.35
C ARG A 68 12.92 -11.77 0.25
N LEU A 69 13.60 -11.38 -0.83
CA LEU A 69 13.65 -9.99 -1.24
C LEU A 69 12.25 -9.61 -1.72
N GLU A 70 11.46 -8.98 -0.85
CA GLU A 70 10.24 -8.30 -1.26
C GLU A 70 10.65 -7.23 -2.29
N SER A 71 10.39 -7.53 -3.56
CA SER A 71 10.34 -6.49 -4.58
C SER A 71 9.23 -5.56 -4.14
N SER A 72 9.51 -4.27 -3.98
CA SER A 72 8.66 -3.22 -3.39
C SER A 72 7.28 -3.00 -4.07
N ASN A 73 6.73 -4.00 -4.73
CA ASN A 73 5.53 -3.96 -5.57
C ASN A 73 4.27 -4.50 -4.88
N ASP A 74 4.34 -5.04 -3.65
CA ASP A 74 3.17 -5.72 -3.05
C ASP A 74 2.19 -4.77 -2.35
N SER A 75 2.66 -3.60 -1.89
CA SER A 75 1.76 -2.53 -1.40
C SER A 75 1.01 -1.84 -2.54
N THR A 76 1.65 -1.73 -3.71
CA THR A 76 1.04 -1.21 -4.94
C THR A 76 0.08 -2.22 -5.57
N SER A 77 0.33 -3.53 -5.45
CA SER A 77 -0.54 -4.58 -6.00
C SER A 77 -1.92 -4.60 -5.30
N LYS A 78 -1.96 -4.48 -3.96
CA LYS A 78 -3.22 -4.41 -3.20
C LYS A 78 -4.01 -3.13 -3.46
N ILE A 79 -3.32 -1.99 -3.58
CA ILE A 79 -3.99 -0.73 -3.93
C ILE A 79 -4.54 -0.80 -5.36
N ALA A 80 -3.79 -1.39 -6.29
CA ALA A 80 -4.22 -1.56 -7.68
C ALA A 80 -5.41 -2.53 -7.83
N SER A 81 -5.53 -3.56 -6.98
CA SER A 81 -6.69 -4.47 -7.04
C SER A 81 -8.01 -3.85 -6.58
N ASP A 82 -7.94 -2.85 -5.70
CA ASP A 82 -9.13 -2.14 -5.19
C ASP A 82 -9.53 -0.93 -6.05
N ILE A 83 -8.70 -0.58 -7.04
CA ILE A 83 -8.96 0.50 -7.99
C ILE A 83 -9.50 -0.10 -9.28
N ASP A 84 -10.73 0.26 -9.62
CA ASP A 84 -11.30 -0.06 -10.91
C ASP A 84 -10.66 0.86 -11.96
N LEU A 85 -9.66 0.32 -12.66
CA LEU A 85 -8.90 1.02 -13.69
C LEU A 85 -9.76 1.37 -14.90
N GLU A 86 -10.78 0.56 -15.20
CA GLU A 86 -11.69 0.82 -16.31
C GLU A 86 -12.60 2.02 -15.99
N LEU A 87 -13.14 2.05 -14.77
CA LEU A 87 -13.93 3.17 -14.28
C LEU A 87 -13.10 4.47 -14.21
N LEU A 88 -11.87 4.38 -13.70
CA LEU A 88 -10.98 5.55 -13.63
C LEU A 88 -10.71 6.13 -15.02
N ARG A 89 -10.46 5.27 -16.01
CA ARG A 89 -10.29 5.68 -17.40
C ARG A 89 -11.54 6.38 -17.95
N LYS A 90 -12.72 5.80 -17.75
CA LYS A 90 -13.99 6.42 -18.17
C LYS A 90 -14.20 7.80 -17.53
N CYS A 91 -13.82 7.97 -16.27
CA CYS A 91 -13.89 9.26 -15.58
C CYS A 91 -12.94 10.29 -16.18
N ILE A 92 -11.71 9.90 -16.53
CA ILE A 92 -10.73 10.77 -17.20
C ILE A 92 -11.30 11.22 -18.55
N ASP A 93 -11.73 10.28 -19.38
CA ASP A 93 -12.26 10.55 -20.72
C ASP A 93 -13.48 11.50 -20.64
N ALA A 94 -14.40 11.26 -19.71
CA ALA A 94 -15.58 12.11 -19.50
C ALA A 94 -15.20 13.55 -19.10
N ILE A 95 -14.20 13.72 -18.23
CA ILE A 95 -13.74 15.04 -17.79
C ILE A 95 -13.03 15.78 -18.93
N GLU A 96 -12.19 15.09 -19.71
CA GLU A 96 -11.49 15.71 -20.83
C GLU A 96 -12.48 16.19 -21.91
N VAL A 97 -13.46 15.36 -22.27
CA VAL A 97 -14.53 15.74 -23.20
C VAL A 97 -15.30 16.95 -22.71
N GLU A 98 -15.58 17.04 -21.41
CA GLU A 98 -16.37 18.14 -20.87
C GLU A 98 -15.54 19.42 -20.70
N ILE A 99 -14.24 19.32 -20.39
CA ILE A 99 -13.29 20.45 -20.44
C ILE A 99 -13.22 21.03 -21.86
N GLU A 100 -13.14 20.17 -22.88
CA GLU A 100 -13.09 20.58 -24.28
C GLU A 100 -14.38 21.28 -24.71
N LYS A 101 -15.55 20.73 -24.33
CA LYS A 101 -16.86 21.37 -24.60
C LYS A 101 -16.97 22.77 -24.00
N GLN A 102 -16.43 22.96 -22.79
CA GLN A 102 -16.46 24.26 -22.11
C GLN A 102 -15.35 25.22 -22.59
N GLY A 103 -14.46 24.76 -23.48
CA GLY A 103 -13.36 25.58 -24.00
C GLY A 103 -12.33 25.97 -22.94
N LEU A 104 -12.25 25.23 -21.83
CA LEU A 104 -11.36 25.55 -20.72
C LEU A 104 -9.91 25.16 -21.07
N GLN A 105 -9.04 26.16 -21.17
CA GLN A 105 -7.60 25.95 -21.40
C GLN A 105 -6.77 26.33 -20.17
N GLY A 106 -5.59 25.72 -20.03
CA GLY A 106 -4.65 26.08 -18.96
C GLY A 106 -5.05 25.61 -17.56
N ILE A 107 -5.92 24.60 -17.46
CA ILE A 107 -6.33 24.05 -16.18
C ILE A 107 -5.13 23.47 -15.40
N PRO A 108 -4.92 23.87 -14.13
CA PRO A 108 -3.91 23.26 -13.26
C PRO A 108 -4.12 21.77 -13.06
N SER A 109 -3.04 20.98 -13.10
CA SER A 109 -3.09 19.52 -12.88
C SER A 109 -3.72 19.13 -11.55
N SER A 110 -3.60 19.98 -10.52
CA SER A 110 -4.25 19.78 -9.22
C SER A 110 -5.78 19.79 -9.30
N LYS A 111 -6.36 20.70 -10.08
CA LYS A 111 -7.81 20.77 -10.27
C LYS A 111 -8.33 19.62 -11.13
N LYS A 112 -7.58 19.19 -12.16
CA LYS A 112 -7.92 17.98 -12.93
C LYS A 112 -7.96 16.74 -12.03
N ALA A 113 -6.95 16.57 -11.19
CA ALA A 113 -6.88 15.46 -10.25
C ALA A 113 -8.05 15.47 -9.26
N GLN A 114 -8.47 16.64 -8.77
CA GLN A 114 -9.65 16.78 -7.91
C GLN A 114 -10.94 16.40 -8.64
N ALA A 115 -11.13 16.87 -9.88
CA ALA A 115 -12.29 16.51 -10.68
C ALA A 115 -12.37 14.99 -10.92
N ILE A 116 -11.25 14.35 -11.28
CA ILE A 116 -11.16 12.90 -11.50
C ILE A 116 -11.48 12.14 -10.20
N ALA A 117 -10.93 12.55 -9.06
CA ALA A 117 -11.19 11.91 -7.78
C ALA A 117 -12.67 11.99 -7.37
N LEU A 118 -13.31 13.13 -7.60
CA LEU A 118 -14.74 13.32 -7.30
C LEU A 118 -15.62 12.49 -8.24
N ALA A 119 -15.34 12.48 -9.55
CA ALA A 119 -16.09 11.70 -10.52
C ALA A 119 -15.97 10.19 -10.25
N TYR A 120 -14.75 9.72 -9.96
CA TYR A 120 -14.48 8.32 -9.61
C TYR A 120 -15.19 7.92 -8.31
N GLY A 121 -15.09 8.74 -7.26
CA GLY A 121 -15.75 8.48 -5.98
C GLY A 121 -17.28 8.44 -6.09
N ALA A 122 -17.87 9.38 -6.82
CA ALA A 122 -19.31 9.46 -7.03
C ALA A 122 -19.84 8.30 -7.89
N THR A 123 -19.11 7.92 -8.95
CA THR A 123 -19.52 6.78 -9.80
C THR A 123 -19.37 5.46 -9.07
N ARG A 124 -18.29 5.27 -8.30
CA ARG A 124 -18.11 4.06 -7.48
C ARG A 124 -19.16 3.91 -6.37
N ALA A 125 -19.71 5.02 -5.88
CA ALA A 125 -20.78 5.02 -4.87
C ALA A 125 -22.18 4.81 -5.48
N GLY A 126 -22.37 5.15 -6.76
CA GLY A 126 -23.59 4.90 -7.50
C GLY A 126 -23.62 3.47 -8.05
N SER A 127 -24.69 2.73 -7.83
CA SER A 127 -24.81 1.33 -8.28
C SER A 127 -25.01 1.15 -9.80
N ASN A 128 -24.73 2.19 -10.60
CA ASN A 128 -24.87 2.15 -12.06
C ASN A 128 -23.48 2.26 -12.70
N ASP A 129 -23.23 1.41 -13.69
CA ASP A 129 -21.99 1.36 -14.49
C ASP A 129 -21.75 2.64 -15.33
N ASP A 130 -22.64 3.62 -15.26
CA ASP A 130 -22.57 4.88 -15.98
C ASP A 130 -21.86 5.96 -15.15
N VAL A 131 -20.88 6.62 -15.77
CA VAL A 131 -20.14 7.75 -15.18
C VAL A 131 -21.13 8.86 -14.82
N VAL A 132 -21.04 9.35 -13.58
CA VAL A 132 -21.89 10.48 -13.14
C VAL A 132 -21.70 11.69 -14.06
N PRO A 133 -22.74 12.50 -14.31
CA PRO A 133 -22.61 13.71 -15.11
C PRO A 133 -21.53 14.66 -14.56
N VAL A 134 -20.38 14.73 -15.24
CA VAL A 134 -19.21 15.48 -14.76
C VAL A 134 -19.31 17.00 -14.96
N GLY A 135 -20.31 17.48 -15.71
CA GLY A 135 -20.51 18.92 -15.96
C GLY A 135 -20.70 19.75 -14.68
N PHE A 136 -21.39 19.20 -13.68
CA PHE A 136 -21.53 19.88 -12.37
C PHE A 136 -20.21 19.94 -11.60
N ILE A 137 -19.39 18.87 -11.69
CA ILE A 137 -18.08 18.80 -11.04
C ILE A 137 -17.13 19.84 -11.64
N ILE A 138 -17.13 19.95 -12.98
CA ILE A 138 -16.30 20.93 -13.69
C ILE A 138 -16.74 22.35 -13.34
N ASN A 139 -18.03 22.66 -13.40
CA ASN A 139 -18.55 23.99 -13.04
C ASN A 139 -18.30 24.39 -11.58
N ALA A 140 -18.16 23.42 -10.67
CA ALA A 140 -17.85 23.71 -9.27
C ALA A 140 -16.36 23.97 -9.03
N LEU A 141 -15.47 23.54 -9.93
CA LEU A 141 -14.02 23.58 -9.74
C LEU A 141 -13.30 24.57 -10.66
N PHE A 142 -13.87 24.87 -11.82
CA PHE A 142 -13.29 25.75 -12.86
C PHE A 142 -14.05 27.06 -12.96
#